data_AF-A0A2T6ZBH5-F1
#
_entry.id   AF-A0A2T6ZBH5-F1
#
_cell.length_a   1.000
_cell.length_b   1.000
_cell.length_c   1.000
_cell.angle_alpha   90.00
_cell.angle_beta   90.00
_cell.angle_gamma   90.00
#
_symmetry.space_group_name_H-M   'P 1'
#
loop_
_entity.id
_entity.type
_entity.pdbx_description
1 polymer ?
#
loop_
_entity_poly.entity_id
_entity_poly.type
_entity_poly.pdbx_seq_one_letter_code
_entity_poly.pdbx_strand_id
1 'polypeptide(L)'
;MGIYSRSEDRDAHIYASETLETLLGGLWIAKGITSANLYSMMDIFCSFSKTFELQLHGGSLIKRDDSQLQPGCYFVVTDGYVTVTDEVPLLRAILPKSPKPIKPFRNAIRQRDQGCVLSGRRALMKGSWTGFDAAHIFPLAYEGYWNDCGFSDLITAPPATKSDSAINSPQNGILLSASEHHFFAAYDVSINPDDNYKVVCFSPNTVPYGLAGRHLERKFLDDPLRPPDELLRWHFRQAVLVNMKGDGEPFFDIFSES
;
A
#
# COMPACT_ATOMS: atom_id res chain seq x y z
N MET A 1 22.64 -10.95 12.51
CA MET A 1 21.55 -9.99 12.80
C MET A 1 21.68 -8.88 11.78
N GLY A 2 20.96 -8.98 10.66
CA GLY A 2 20.93 -7.93 9.64
C GLY A 2 19.55 -7.30 9.70
N ILE A 3 19.48 -6.00 10.00
CA ILE A 3 18.28 -5.24 9.68
C ILE A 3 18.32 -5.10 8.17
N TYR A 4 17.51 -5.89 7.47
CA TYR A 4 17.38 -5.74 6.02
C TYR A 4 16.70 -4.40 5.75
N SER A 5 17.35 -3.53 4.97
CA SER A 5 16.78 -2.23 4.63
C SER A 5 15.99 -2.33 3.34
N ARG A 6 14.79 -1.74 3.31
CA ARG A 6 14.00 -1.63 2.07
C ARG A 6 14.73 -0.85 0.97
N SER A 7 15.73 -0.05 1.32
CA SER A 7 16.56 0.65 0.35
C SER A 7 17.45 -0.27 -0.50
N GLU A 8 17.78 -1.48 -0.03
CA GLU A 8 18.70 -2.39 -0.75
C GLU A 8 18.11 -2.93 -2.07
N ASP A 9 16.79 -3.03 -2.16
CA ASP A 9 16.08 -3.56 -3.33
C ASP A 9 15.66 -2.49 -4.34
N ARG A 10 15.97 -1.21 -4.08
CA ARG A 10 15.54 -0.10 -4.94
C ARG A 10 16.38 0.00 -6.20
N ASP A 11 15.70 0.19 -7.32
CA ASP A 11 16.31 0.47 -8.62
C ASP A 11 16.04 1.90 -9.10
N ALA A 12 15.23 2.67 -8.37
CA ALA A 12 15.10 4.11 -8.52
C ALA A 12 15.31 4.88 -7.22
N HIS A 13 16.06 5.98 -7.33
CA HIS A 13 16.46 6.84 -6.22
C HIS A 13 16.08 8.28 -6.53
N ILE A 14 15.63 9.03 -5.53
CA ILE A 14 15.06 10.37 -5.68
C ILE A 14 15.85 11.33 -4.80
N TYR A 15 16.43 12.36 -5.42
CA TYR A 15 17.29 13.33 -4.76
C TYR A 15 16.71 14.74 -4.81
N ALA A 16 17.10 15.57 -3.85
CA ALA A 16 16.65 16.96 -3.76
C ALA A 16 17.19 17.85 -4.90
N SER A 17 18.33 17.48 -5.49
CA SER A 17 18.97 18.23 -6.58
C SER A 17 19.95 17.36 -7.38
N GLU A 18 20.46 17.90 -8.49
CA GLU A 18 21.42 17.23 -9.40
C GLU A 18 22.74 16.80 -8.72
N THR A 19 23.11 17.42 -7.59
CA THR A 19 24.31 17.06 -6.81
C THR A 19 24.24 15.66 -6.21
N LEU A 20 23.03 15.09 -6.08
CA LEU A 20 22.75 13.78 -5.49
C LEU A 20 23.22 13.64 -4.02
N GLU A 21 23.43 14.74 -3.31
CA GLU A 21 23.90 14.72 -1.91
C GLU A 21 22.77 14.43 -0.92
N THR A 22 21.54 14.83 -1.24
CA THR A 22 20.37 14.69 -0.36
C THR A 22 19.36 13.72 -0.94
N LEU A 23 19.35 12.49 -0.42
CA LEU A 23 18.35 11.48 -0.75
C LEU A 23 17.01 11.85 -0.09
N LEU A 24 15.96 11.94 -0.90
CA LEU A 24 14.58 12.12 -0.44
C LEU A 24 13.89 10.77 -0.22
N GLY A 25 14.21 9.80 -1.08
CA GLY A 25 13.55 8.51 -1.11
C GLY A 25 13.92 7.67 -2.31
N GLY A 26 13.18 6.58 -2.54
CA GLY A 26 13.35 5.73 -3.72
C GLY A 26 12.35 4.59 -3.75
N LEU A 27 12.40 3.73 -4.75
CA LEU A 27 11.49 2.59 -4.85
C LEU A 27 12.08 1.48 -5.72
N TRP A 28 11.56 0.28 -5.53
CA TRP A 28 11.67 -0.79 -6.52
C TRP A 28 10.58 -0.59 -7.59
N ILE A 29 10.97 -0.52 -8.85
CA ILE A 29 10.07 -0.27 -9.98
C ILE A 29 9.41 -1.58 -10.40
N ALA A 30 8.23 -1.81 -9.86
CA ALA A 30 7.36 -2.86 -10.34
C ALA A 30 6.78 -2.53 -11.74
N LYS A 31 6.39 -3.60 -12.46
CA LYS A 31 5.60 -3.47 -13.69
C LYS A 31 4.36 -2.60 -13.44
N GLY A 32 4.15 -1.62 -14.30
CA GLY A 32 2.99 -0.74 -14.25
C GLY A 32 3.18 0.49 -13.35
N ILE A 33 4.30 0.65 -12.63
CA ILE A 33 4.63 1.94 -12.02
C ILE A 33 5.03 2.92 -13.12
N THR A 34 4.27 4.00 -13.27
CA THR A 34 4.47 5.01 -14.31
C THR A 34 5.15 6.27 -13.77
N SER A 35 5.58 7.15 -14.68
CA SER A 35 6.05 8.49 -14.31
C SER A 35 4.97 9.28 -13.54
N ALA A 36 3.72 9.24 -13.97
CA ALA A 36 2.61 9.87 -13.26
C ALA A 36 2.40 9.31 -11.83
N ASN A 37 2.65 8.01 -11.63
CA ASN A 37 2.64 7.43 -10.28
C ASN A 37 3.77 7.99 -9.42
N LEU A 38 4.99 8.08 -9.95
CA LEU A 38 6.13 8.62 -9.19
C LEU A 38 5.83 10.03 -8.66
N TYR A 39 5.34 10.93 -9.53
CA TYR A 39 4.93 12.28 -9.12
C TYR A 39 3.90 12.24 -7.97
N SER A 40 2.86 11.43 -8.12
CA SER A 40 1.76 11.36 -7.14
C SER A 40 2.20 10.69 -5.83
N MET A 41 3.14 9.75 -5.88
CA MET A 41 3.76 9.14 -4.70
C MET A 41 4.70 10.12 -3.99
N MET A 42 5.41 10.98 -4.73
CA MET A 42 6.25 12.02 -4.12
C MET A 42 5.41 13.05 -3.35
N ASP A 43 4.23 13.42 -3.85
CA ASP A 43 3.29 14.31 -3.14
C ASP A 43 2.83 13.73 -1.78
N ILE A 44 3.01 12.42 -1.52
CA ILE A 44 2.68 11.81 -0.23
C ILE A 44 3.73 12.12 0.84
N PHE A 45 5.02 12.02 0.52
CA PHE A 45 6.11 12.11 1.49
C PHE A 45 6.99 13.36 1.34
N CYS A 46 6.84 14.13 0.27
CA CYS A 46 7.51 15.41 0.05
C CYS A 46 6.50 16.56 0.08
N SER A 47 6.93 17.69 0.63
CA SER A 47 6.26 18.98 0.49
C SER A 47 7.15 19.90 -0.34
N PHE A 48 6.54 20.56 -1.34
CA PHE A 48 7.24 21.46 -2.25
C PHE A 48 6.71 22.88 -2.06
N SER A 49 7.60 23.87 -1.93
CA SER A 49 7.18 25.27 -1.81
C SER A 49 6.73 25.90 -3.14
N LYS A 50 7.03 25.24 -4.26
CA LYS A 50 6.63 25.61 -5.61
C LYS A 50 6.37 24.36 -6.44
N THR A 51 5.90 24.53 -7.67
CA THR A 51 5.85 23.44 -8.65
C THR A 51 7.23 22.82 -8.85
N PHE A 52 7.25 21.52 -9.09
CA PHE A 52 8.48 20.77 -9.33
C PHE A 52 8.33 19.89 -10.57
N GLU A 53 9.47 19.62 -11.18
CA GLU A 53 9.61 18.60 -12.21
C GLU A 53 10.67 17.59 -11.77
N LEU A 54 10.71 16.45 -12.43
CA LEU A 54 11.72 15.41 -12.20
C LEU A 54 12.60 15.28 -13.43
N GLN A 55 13.89 15.13 -13.21
CA GLN A 55 14.85 14.80 -14.25
C GLN A 55 15.61 13.53 -13.90
N LEU A 56 15.79 12.66 -14.88
CA LEU A 56 16.67 11.50 -14.74
C LEU A 56 18.12 11.96 -14.92
N HIS A 57 19.01 11.55 -14.01
CA HIS A 57 20.41 11.92 -14.05
C HIS A 57 21.07 11.46 -15.36
N GLY A 58 21.74 12.39 -16.04
CA GLY A 58 22.30 12.17 -17.38
C GLY A 58 21.25 12.01 -18.51
N GLY A 59 19.97 12.26 -18.20
CA GLY A 59 18.84 12.10 -19.11
C GLY A 59 17.97 13.36 -19.23
N SER A 60 16.78 13.16 -19.78
CA SER A 60 15.80 14.22 -20.01
C SER A 60 14.88 14.44 -18.81
N LEU A 61 14.18 15.58 -18.86
CA LEU A 61 13.02 15.84 -18.03
C LEU A 61 11.98 14.72 -18.18
N ILE A 62 11.36 14.34 -17.07
CA ILE A 62 10.37 13.27 -16.98
C ILE A 62 8.98 13.88 -17.05
N LYS A 63 8.25 13.52 -18.11
CA LYS A 63 6.87 13.93 -18.27
C LYS A 63 5.97 13.22 -17.25
N ARG A 64 4.95 13.92 -16.78
CA ARG A 64 3.91 13.33 -15.93
C ARG A 64 2.90 12.59 -16.80
N ASP A 65 3.24 11.38 -17.22
CA ASP A 65 2.42 10.53 -18.08
C ASP A 65 2.44 9.05 -17.67
N ASP A 66 1.71 8.23 -18.42
CA ASP A 66 1.54 6.80 -18.14
C ASP A 66 2.69 5.92 -18.69
N SER A 67 3.81 6.54 -19.06
CA SER A 67 5.01 5.78 -19.47
C SER A 67 5.56 5.00 -18.28
N GLN A 68 5.99 3.76 -18.52
CA GLN A 68 6.67 2.93 -17.53
C GLN A 68 7.91 3.66 -17.00
N LEU A 69 8.01 3.78 -15.67
CA LEU A 69 9.14 4.40 -15.02
C LEU A 69 10.42 3.59 -15.28
N GLN A 70 11.54 4.27 -15.47
CA GLN A 70 12.84 3.63 -15.72
C GLN A 70 13.69 3.57 -14.44
N PRO A 71 14.54 2.55 -14.28
CA PRO A 71 15.56 2.56 -13.22
C PRO A 71 16.50 3.77 -13.33
N GLY A 72 16.99 4.25 -12.19
CA GLY A 72 18.03 5.30 -12.13
C GLY A 72 17.84 6.34 -11.03
N CYS A 73 18.69 7.36 -11.08
CA CYS A 73 18.67 8.46 -10.12
C CYS A 73 17.87 9.64 -10.69
N TYR A 74 16.77 9.97 -10.04
CA TYR A 74 15.93 11.12 -10.32
C TYR A 74 16.29 12.25 -9.37
N PHE A 75 16.21 13.50 -9.84
CA PHE A 75 16.32 14.65 -8.98
C PHE A 75 15.22 15.68 -9.25
N VAL A 76 14.87 16.41 -8.19
CA VAL A 76 13.86 17.47 -8.21
C VAL A 76 14.44 18.71 -8.90
N VAL A 77 13.71 19.24 -9.88
CA VAL A 77 13.98 20.51 -10.54
C VAL A 77 12.88 21.50 -10.11
N THR A 78 13.25 22.53 -9.36
CA THR A 78 12.32 23.54 -8.86
C THR A 78 13.03 24.85 -8.50
N ASP A 79 12.34 25.99 -8.63
CA ASP A 79 12.79 27.30 -8.12
C ASP A 79 12.47 27.49 -6.61
N GLY A 80 12.00 26.43 -5.97
CA GLY A 80 11.64 26.39 -4.55
C GLY A 80 12.58 25.50 -3.76
N TYR A 81 12.03 24.90 -2.71
CA TYR A 81 12.69 23.89 -1.91
C TYR A 81 11.73 22.73 -1.68
N VAL A 82 12.31 21.57 -1.36
CA VAL A 82 11.60 20.35 -1.03
C VAL A 82 11.95 19.93 0.39
N THR A 83 10.95 19.51 1.15
CA THR A 83 11.13 18.93 2.49
C THR A 83 10.44 17.58 2.57
N VAL A 84 11.06 16.62 3.23
CA VAL A 84 10.44 15.32 3.52
C VAL A 84 9.59 15.44 4.78
N THR A 85 8.41 14.81 4.78
CA THR A 85 7.50 14.76 5.93
C THR A 85 8.12 14.03 7.13
N ASP A 86 7.76 14.46 8.34
CA ASP A 86 8.05 13.76 9.60
C ASP A 86 7.02 12.69 9.95
N GLU A 87 5.98 12.51 9.12
CA GLU A 87 4.93 11.51 9.32
C GLU A 87 5.50 10.10 9.46
N VAL A 88 5.23 9.46 10.60
CA VAL A 88 5.62 8.07 10.87
C VAL A 88 4.50 7.13 10.40
N PRO A 89 4.78 6.16 9.51
CA PRO A 89 3.76 5.22 9.08
C PRO A 89 3.30 4.30 10.21
N LEU A 90 2.01 3.93 10.20
CA LEU A 90 1.42 2.98 11.13
C LEU A 90 1.79 1.56 10.71
N LEU A 91 2.96 1.12 11.19
CA LEU A 91 3.50 -0.20 10.89
C LEU A 91 2.63 -1.32 11.46
N ARG A 92 2.46 -2.38 10.69
CA ARG A 92 1.85 -3.61 11.18
C ARG A 92 2.95 -4.52 11.68
N ALA A 93 3.12 -4.57 12.99
CA ALA A 93 3.84 -5.69 13.56
C ALA A 93 2.96 -6.93 13.34
N ILE A 94 3.41 -7.89 12.53
CA ILE A 94 2.81 -9.22 12.46
C ILE A 94 3.21 -9.93 13.78
N LEU A 95 2.71 -9.42 14.90
CA LEU A 95 2.96 -10.03 16.19
C LEU A 95 2.10 -11.29 16.28
N PRO A 96 2.61 -12.37 16.90
CA PRO A 96 1.80 -13.56 17.20
C PRO A 96 0.51 -13.25 17.99
N LYS A 97 0.43 -12.07 18.60
CA LYS A 97 -0.68 -11.57 19.42
C LYS A 97 -1.60 -10.57 18.72
N SER A 98 -1.42 -10.31 17.42
CA SER A 98 -2.32 -9.41 16.70
C SER A 98 -3.78 -9.91 16.78
N PRO A 99 -4.75 -9.02 17.06
CA PRO A 99 -6.15 -9.41 17.18
C PRO A 99 -6.62 -10.13 15.92
N LYS A 100 -7.16 -11.34 16.08
CA LYS A 100 -7.68 -12.09 14.94
C LYS A 100 -9.02 -11.51 14.49
N PRO A 101 -9.27 -11.43 13.17
CA PRO A 101 -10.57 -10.99 12.67
C PRO A 101 -11.71 -11.83 13.23
N ILE A 102 -12.75 -11.18 13.72
CA ILE A 102 -13.91 -11.85 14.31
C ILE A 102 -14.69 -12.66 13.26
N LYS A 103 -15.43 -13.69 13.71
CA LYS A 103 -16.17 -14.59 12.81
C LYS A 103 -17.15 -13.86 11.88
N PRO A 104 -17.95 -12.88 12.34
CA PRO A 104 -18.90 -12.18 11.47
C PRO A 104 -18.21 -11.42 10.34
N PHE A 105 -17.15 -10.65 10.65
CA PHE A 105 -16.33 -9.94 9.67
C PHE A 105 -15.78 -10.89 8.60
N ARG A 106 -15.13 -12.00 9.03
CA ARG A 106 -14.56 -12.99 8.10
C ARG A 106 -15.62 -13.56 7.16
N ASN A 107 -16.79 -13.90 7.69
CA ASN A 107 -17.87 -14.48 6.91
C ASN A 107 -18.42 -13.50 5.87
N ALA A 108 -18.62 -12.23 6.25
CA ALA A 108 -19.11 -11.20 5.36
C ALA A 108 -18.14 -10.97 4.18
N ILE A 109 -16.84 -10.82 4.46
CA ILE A 109 -15.81 -10.65 3.42
C ILE A 109 -15.72 -11.86 2.50
N ARG A 110 -15.71 -13.08 3.07
CA ARG A 110 -15.70 -14.32 2.28
C ARG A 110 -16.90 -14.40 1.34
N GLN A 111 -18.08 -14.05 1.84
CA GLN A 111 -19.31 -14.04 1.04
C GLN A 111 -19.28 -12.98 -0.07
N ARG A 112 -18.73 -11.79 0.20
CA ARG A 112 -18.60 -10.71 -0.78
C ARG A 112 -17.57 -11.05 -1.88
N ASP A 113 -16.35 -11.41 -1.48
CA ASP A 113 -15.20 -11.42 -2.40
C ASP A 113 -15.06 -12.73 -3.19
N GLN A 114 -15.41 -13.87 -2.57
CA GLN A 114 -15.36 -15.22 -3.17
C GLN A 114 -13.97 -15.64 -3.72
N GLY A 115 -12.91 -14.90 -3.41
CA GLY A 115 -11.56 -15.11 -3.90
C GLY A 115 -10.62 -13.98 -3.49
N CYS A 116 -9.35 -14.10 -3.83
CA CYS A 116 -8.37 -13.05 -3.58
C CYS A 116 -8.68 -11.83 -4.46
N VAL A 117 -8.82 -10.67 -3.82
CA VAL A 117 -9.08 -9.38 -4.48
C VAL A 117 -7.88 -8.93 -5.33
N LEU A 118 -6.64 -9.15 -4.86
CA LEU A 118 -5.43 -8.68 -5.58
C LEU A 118 -5.14 -9.49 -6.86
N SER A 119 -5.22 -10.82 -6.80
CA SER A 119 -4.95 -11.69 -7.95
C SER A 119 -6.18 -12.11 -8.74
N GLY A 120 -7.39 -11.85 -8.25
CA GLY A 120 -8.64 -12.37 -8.81
C GLY A 120 -8.82 -13.89 -8.64
N ARG A 121 -7.90 -14.57 -7.92
CA ARG A 121 -7.96 -16.03 -7.74
C ARG A 121 -9.18 -16.42 -6.92
N ARG A 122 -10.14 -17.12 -7.55
CA ARG A 122 -11.36 -17.60 -6.88
C ARG A 122 -11.11 -18.78 -5.94
N ALA A 123 -11.94 -18.89 -4.91
CA ALA A 123 -12.06 -20.12 -4.15
C ALA A 123 -12.64 -21.23 -5.05
N LEU A 124 -11.92 -22.36 -5.16
CA LEU A 124 -12.29 -23.45 -6.08
C LEU A 124 -13.48 -24.28 -5.59
N MET A 125 -13.67 -24.36 -4.27
CA MET A 125 -14.76 -25.11 -3.65
C MET A 125 -15.66 -24.14 -2.89
N LYS A 126 -16.96 -24.16 -3.20
CA LYS A 126 -17.96 -23.30 -2.56
C LYS A 126 -17.93 -23.50 -1.04
N GLY A 127 -17.72 -22.41 -0.30
CA GLY A 127 -17.67 -22.44 1.17
C GLY A 127 -16.36 -22.96 1.78
N SER A 128 -15.40 -23.40 0.96
CA SER A 128 -14.04 -23.70 1.42
C SER A 128 -13.16 -22.47 1.25
N TRP A 129 -12.66 -21.98 2.38
CA TRP A 129 -11.81 -20.78 2.44
C TRP A 129 -10.36 -21.12 2.80
N THR A 130 -9.98 -22.38 2.66
CA THR A 130 -8.61 -22.84 2.93
C THR A 130 -7.64 -22.09 2.05
N GLY A 131 -6.60 -21.49 2.67
CA GLY A 131 -5.61 -20.68 1.98
C GLY A 131 -6.02 -19.22 1.74
N PHE A 132 -7.17 -18.78 2.27
CA PHE A 132 -7.63 -17.39 2.20
C PHE A 132 -7.86 -16.78 3.59
N ASP A 133 -7.43 -15.52 3.72
CA ASP A 133 -7.58 -14.71 4.91
C ASP A 133 -8.42 -13.47 4.61
N ALA A 134 -9.32 -13.12 5.54
CA ALA A 134 -10.00 -11.83 5.51
C ALA A 134 -9.09 -10.82 6.20
N ALA A 135 -8.51 -9.92 5.42
CA ALA A 135 -7.56 -8.93 5.85
C ALA A 135 -8.26 -7.60 6.12
N HIS A 136 -7.94 -6.95 7.22
CA HIS A 136 -8.33 -5.56 7.44
C HIS A 136 -7.46 -4.61 6.59
N ILE A 137 -8.09 -3.60 6.01
CA ILE A 137 -7.41 -2.50 5.31
C ILE A 137 -6.84 -1.51 6.32
N PHE A 138 -7.62 -1.13 7.32
CA PHE A 138 -7.13 -0.40 8.48
C PHE A 138 -6.92 -1.37 9.64
N PRO A 139 -5.69 -1.52 10.15
CA PRO A 139 -5.34 -2.51 11.17
C PRO A 139 -6.08 -2.29 12.50
N LEU A 140 -6.58 -3.40 13.08
CA LEU A 140 -7.28 -3.40 14.38
C LEU A 140 -6.48 -2.79 15.53
N ALA A 141 -5.15 -2.90 15.50
CA ALA A 141 -4.27 -2.35 16.53
C ALA A 141 -4.34 -0.82 16.65
N TYR A 142 -4.86 -0.15 15.63
CA TYR A 142 -4.93 1.31 15.54
C TYR A 142 -6.38 1.83 15.57
N GLU A 143 -7.27 1.11 16.27
CA GLU A 143 -8.67 1.50 16.43
C GLU A 143 -8.86 2.88 17.07
N GLY A 144 -7.99 3.26 18.01
CA GLY A 144 -7.99 4.62 18.57
C GLY A 144 -7.81 5.68 17.48
N TYR A 145 -6.74 5.56 16.70
CA TYR A 145 -6.46 6.46 15.57
C TYR A 145 -7.59 6.43 14.51
N TRP A 146 -8.13 5.25 14.22
CA TRP A 146 -9.27 5.08 13.33
C TRP A 146 -10.47 5.94 13.76
N ASN A 147 -10.80 5.95 15.05
CA ASN A 147 -11.90 6.76 15.58
C ASN A 147 -11.53 8.24 15.63
N ASP A 148 -10.34 8.58 16.14
CA ASP A 148 -9.91 9.97 16.34
C ASP A 148 -9.79 10.75 15.02
N CYS A 149 -9.46 10.06 13.93
CA CYS A 149 -9.36 10.63 12.59
C CYS A 149 -10.64 10.47 11.75
N GLY A 150 -11.76 10.01 12.33
CA GLY A 150 -13.06 9.96 11.66
C GLY A 150 -13.19 8.88 10.57
N PHE A 151 -12.31 7.88 10.53
CA PHE A 151 -12.43 6.79 9.56
C PHE A 151 -13.67 5.91 9.82
N SER A 152 -14.16 5.89 11.06
CA SER A 152 -15.44 5.26 11.43
C SER A 152 -16.60 5.82 10.62
N ASP A 153 -16.57 7.10 10.29
CA ASP A 153 -17.69 7.81 9.68
C ASP A 153 -17.80 7.54 8.18
N LEU A 154 -16.73 6.98 7.58
CA LEU A 154 -16.70 6.51 6.20
C LEU A 154 -17.49 5.21 6.01
N ILE A 155 -17.79 4.50 7.10
CA ILE A 155 -18.50 3.23 7.05
C ILE A 155 -20.00 3.45 6.88
N THR A 156 -20.56 2.92 5.80
CA THR A 156 -21.99 2.94 5.53
C THR A 156 -22.67 1.61 5.83
N ALA A 157 -21.90 0.52 5.94
CA ALA A 157 -22.37 -0.80 6.31
C ALA A 157 -21.80 -1.19 7.70
N PRO A 158 -22.59 -1.10 8.78
CA PRO A 158 -22.10 -1.41 10.11
C PRO A 158 -21.73 -2.90 10.25
N PRO A 159 -20.94 -3.27 11.27
CA PRO A 159 -20.67 -4.66 11.61
C PRO A 159 -21.95 -5.46 11.84
N ALA A 160 -21.88 -6.77 11.60
CA ALA A 160 -23.04 -7.66 11.76
C ALA A 160 -23.58 -7.71 13.21
N THR A 161 -22.72 -7.53 14.21
CA THR A 161 -23.11 -7.41 15.62
C THR A 161 -23.09 -5.94 16.02
N LYS A 162 -24.19 -5.43 16.59
CA LYS A 162 -24.29 -4.02 17.00
C LYS A 162 -23.30 -3.60 18.10
N SER A 163 -22.79 -4.56 18.88
CA SER A 163 -21.77 -4.32 19.90
C SER A 163 -20.35 -4.25 19.32
N ASP A 164 -20.15 -4.69 18.08
CA ASP A 164 -18.84 -4.66 17.44
C ASP A 164 -18.57 -3.24 16.93
N SER A 165 -17.33 -2.79 17.06
CA SER A 165 -16.90 -1.49 16.55
C SER A 165 -16.87 -1.43 15.02
N ALA A 166 -17.06 -0.23 14.46
CA ALA A 166 -17.07 0.06 13.03
C ALA A 166 -15.82 -0.42 12.29
N ILE A 167 -14.67 -0.54 12.97
CA ILE A 167 -13.45 -1.10 12.39
C ILE A 167 -13.61 -2.56 11.93
N ASN A 168 -14.59 -3.29 12.46
CA ASN A 168 -14.98 -4.65 12.04
C ASN A 168 -16.08 -4.66 10.97
N SER A 169 -16.35 -3.52 10.32
CA SER A 169 -17.19 -3.48 9.13
C SER A 169 -16.54 -4.28 8.00
N PRO A 170 -17.31 -5.02 7.19
CA PRO A 170 -16.79 -5.65 5.98
C PRO A 170 -16.18 -4.64 4.99
N GLN A 171 -16.58 -3.36 5.04
CA GLN A 171 -15.98 -2.30 4.24
C GLN A 171 -14.53 -1.99 4.64
N ASN A 172 -14.10 -2.33 5.86
CA ASN A 172 -12.70 -2.21 6.28
C ASN A 172 -11.88 -3.49 5.98
N GLY A 173 -12.29 -4.32 5.03
CA GLY A 173 -11.48 -5.50 4.71
C GLY A 173 -11.71 -6.08 3.33
N ILE A 174 -10.80 -6.98 2.96
CA ILE A 174 -10.75 -7.70 1.68
C ILE A 174 -10.27 -9.13 1.90
N LEU A 175 -10.71 -10.05 1.05
CA LEU A 175 -10.24 -11.42 1.04
C LEU A 175 -8.97 -11.53 0.20
N LEU A 176 -7.93 -12.14 0.77
CA LEU A 176 -6.63 -12.33 0.15
C LEU A 176 -6.20 -13.80 0.29
N SER A 177 -5.34 -14.31 -0.59
CA SER A 177 -4.65 -15.57 -0.25
C SER A 177 -3.69 -15.32 0.92
N ALA A 178 -3.32 -16.38 1.63
CA ALA A 178 -2.42 -16.27 2.78
C ALA A 178 -1.12 -15.50 2.44
N SER A 179 -0.47 -15.79 1.32
CA SER A 179 0.76 -15.07 0.92
C SER A 179 0.51 -13.59 0.61
N GLU A 180 -0.56 -13.30 -0.13
CA GLU A 180 -0.91 -11.92 -0.51
C GLU A 180 -1.38 -11.09 0.70
N HIS A 181 -1.98 -11.73 1.70
CA HIS A 181 -2.28 -11.10 2.98
C HIS A 181 -1.01 -10.66 3.71
N HIS A 182 0.05 -11.47 3.70
CA HIS A 182 1.32 -11.09 4.31
C HIS A 182 1.93 -9.88 3.60
N PHE A 183 1.98 -9.89 2.26
CA PHE A 183 2.48 -8.73 1.50
C PHE A 183 1.65 -7.47 1.75
N PHE A 184 0.33 -7.59 1.79
CA PHE A 184 -0.55 -6.45 2.02
C PHE A 184 -0.35 -5.90 3.44
N ALA A 185 -0.23 -6.76 4.45
CA ALA A 185 0.03 -6.35 5.82
C ALA A 185 1.43 -5.73 6.00
N ALA A 186 2.44 -6.21 5.29
CA ALA A 186 3.79 -5.66 5.29
C ALA A 186 3.93 -4.40 4.43
N TYR A 187 2.85 -3.95 3.78
CA TYR A 187 2.84 -2.87 2.80
C TYR A 187 3.75 -3.09 1.58
N ASP A 188 4.07 -4.35 1.26
CA ASP A 188 4.81 -4.73 0.05
C ASP A 188 3.92 -4.66 -1.21
N VAL A 189 2.60 -4.65 -1.01
CA VAL A 189 1.60 -4.46 -2.06
C VAL A 189 0.46 -3.58 -1.53
N SER A 190 -0.07 -2.72 -2.39
CA SER A 190 -1.25 -1.90 -2.10
C SER A 190 -2.11 -1.70 -3.35
N ILE A 191 -3.24 -1.03 -3.19
CA ILE A 191 -4.17 -0.68 -4.26
C ILE A 191 -4.20 0.84 -4.36
N ASN A 192 -3.90 1.40 -5.53
CA ASN A 192 -4.05 2.83 -5.79
C ASN A 192 -5.45 3.11 -6.38
N PRO A 193 -6.41 3.64 -5.60
CA PRO A 193 -7.74 3.94 -6.13
C PRO A 193 -7.73 5.07 -7.18
N ASP A 194 -6.73 5.95 -7.13
CA ASP A 194 -6.62 7.12 -8.02
C ASP A 194 -6.00 6.78 -9.39
N ASP A 195 -5.58 5.53 -9.57
CA ASP A 195 -5.08 5.00 -10.83
C ASP A 195 -5.86 3.74 -11.20
N ASN A 196 -7.16 3.92 -11.40
CA ASN A 196 -8.11 2.87 -11.80
C ASN A 196 -8.05 1.60 -10.91
N TYR A 197 -7.80 1.76 -9.61
CA TYR A 197 -7.65 0.64 -8.67
C TYR A 197 -6.50 -0.31 -9.04
N LYS A 198 -5.38 0.24 -9.52
CA LYS A 198 -4.18 -0.53 -9.85
C LYS A 198 -3.54 -1.11 -8.60
N VAL A 199 -3.16 -2.39 -8.68
CA VAL A 199 -2.32 -3.08 -7.70
C VAL A 199 -0.88 -2.66 -7.91
N VAL A 200 -0.32 -2.00 -6.89
CA VAL A 200 1.04 -1.48 -6.88
C VAL A 200 1.88 -2.33 -5.94
N CYS A 201 3.02 -2.82 -6.43
CA CYS A 201 3.95 -3.62 -5.65
C CYS A 201 5.22 -2.82 -5.37
N PHE A 202 5.76 -2.97 -4.16
CA PHE A 202 6.95 -2.28 -3.68
C PHE A 202 8.11 -3.24 -3.33
N SER A 203 7.92 -4.54 -3.50
CA SER A 203 8.93 -5.56 -3.20
C SER A 203 9.08 -6.58 -4.34
N PRO A 204 10.33 -6.97 -4.69
CA PRO A 204 10.60 -8.07 -5.62
C PRO A 204 9.95 -9.41 -5.23
N ASN A 205 9.68 -9.62 -3.94
CA ASN A 205 9.03 -10.85 -3.44
C ASN A 205 7.61 -11.06 -3.99
N THR A 206 7.00 -10.01 -4.54
CA THR A 206 5.68 -10.07 -5.18
C THR A 206 5.74 -10.57 -6.63
N VAL A 207 6.92 -10.61 -7.27
CA VAL A 207 7.09 -10.99 -8.68
C VAL A 207 6.52 -12.38 -9.01
N PRO A 208 6.77 -13.44 -8.22
CA PRO A 208 6.23 -14.77 -8.50
C PRO A 208 4.69 -14.85 -8.52
N TYR A 209 4.02 -13.86 -7.93
CA TYR A 209 2.56 -13.80 -7.82
C TYR A 209 1.91 -13.01 -8.96
N GLY A 210 2.70 -12.31 -9.78
CA GLY A 210 2.21 -11.59 -10.96
C GLY A 210 1.18 -10.50 -10.64
N LEU A 211 1.32 -9.82 -9.49
CA LEU A 211 0.35 -8.84 -8.98
C LEU A 211 0.50 -7.46 -9.61
N ALA A 212 1.73 -7.05 -9.91
CA ALA A 212 2.06 -5.70 -10.31
C ALA A 212 1.33 -5.26 -11.60
N GLY A 213 0.67 -4.10 -11.52
CA GLY A 213 -0.04 -3.48 -12.64
C GLY A 213 -1.40 -4.10 -12.98
N ARG A 214 -1.88 -5.07 -12.19
CA ARG A 214 -3.26 -5.56 -12.29
C ARG A 214 -4.23 -4.48 -11.82
N HIS A 215 -5.47 -4.54 -12.27
CA HIS A 215 -6.55 -3.68 -11.78
C HIS A 215 -7.61 -4.55 -11.11
N LEU A 216 -8.27 -4.02 -10.09
CA LEU A 216 -9.34 -4.74 -9.40
C LEU A 216 -10.49 -5.07 -10.35
N GLU A 217 -11.11 -6.24 -10.13
CA GLU A 217 -12.23 -6.68 -10.95
C GLU A 217 -13.44 -5.77 -10.78
N ARG A 218 -14.12 -5.45 -11.90
CA ARG A 218 -15.31 -4.59 -11.89
C ARG A 218 -16.40 -5.09 -10.94
N LYS A 219 -16.59 -6.40 -10.84
CA LYS A 219 -17.55 -7.02 -9.91
C LYS A 219 -17.30 -6.64 -8.44
N PHE A 220 -16.04 -6.52 -8.02
CA PHE A 220 -15.70 -6.08 -6.67
C PHE A 220 -15.99 -4.59 -6.48
N LEU A 221 -15.71 -3.78 -7.52
CA LEU A 221 -15.91 -2.33 -7.50
C LEU A 221 -17.40 -1.90 -7.58
N ASP A 222 -18.25 -2.76 -8.14
CA ASP A 222 -19.71 -2.52 -8.20
C ASP A 222 -20.44 -2.97 -6.92
N ASP A 223 -19.76 -3.68 -6.00
CA ASP A 223 -20.36 -4.12 -4.75
C ASP A 223 -20.51 -2.93 -3.78
N PRO A 224 -21.71 -2.63 -3.25
CA PRO A 224 -21.92 -1.50 -2.35
C PRO A 224 -21.22 -1.68 -0.99
N LEU A 225 -20.85 -2.92 -0.64
CA LEU A 225 -20.09 -3.24 0.57
C LEU A 225 -18.58 -3.23 0.31
N ARG A 226 -18.11 -2.80 -0.87
CA ARG A 226 -16.67 -2.61 -1.13
C ARG A 226 -16.06 -1.60 -0.16
N PRO A 227 -14.74 -1.66 0.04
CA PRO A 227 -14.04 -0.61 0.77
C PRO A 227 -14.22 0.78 0.16
N PRO A 228 -14.45 1.82 0.99
CA PRO A 228 -14.35 3.22 0.58
C PRO A 228 -12.97 3.51 -0.01
N ASP A 229 -12.93 4.41 -1.00
CA ASP A 229 -11.69 4.77 -1.69
C ASP A 229 -10.70 5.43 -0.72
N GLU A 230 -11.20 6.14 0.29
CA GLU A 230 -10.43 6.77 1.36
C GLU A 230 -9.64 5.75 2.17
N LEU A 231 -10.19 4.56 2.44
CA LEU A 231 -9.46 3.50 3.16
C LEU A 231 -8.36 2.89 2.29
N LEU A 232 -8.63 2.67 1.01
CA LEU A 232 -7.63 2.19 0.05
C LEU A 232 -6.51 3.22 -0.13
N ARG A 233 -6.86 4.50 -0.24
CA ARG A 233 -5.92 5.62 -0.35
C ARG A 233 -5.07 5.76 0.91
N TRP A 234 -5.66 5.59 2.09
CA TRP A 234 -4.91 5.54 3.34
C TRP A 234 -3.90 4.39 3.34
N HIS A 235 -4.30 3.18 2.96
CA HIS A 235 -3.39 2.03 2.90
C HIS A 235 -2.27 2.24 1.87
N PHE A 236 -2.59 2.83 0.72
CA PHE A 236 -1.61 3.23 -0.29
C PHE A 236 -0.63 4.28 0.24
N ARG A 237 -1.10 5.29 0.97
CA ARG A 237 -0.24 6.27 1.65
C ARG A 237 0.74 5.59 2.60
N GLN A 238 0.27 4.66 3.43
CA GLN A 238 1.16 3.88 4.32
C GLN A 238 2.22 3.11 3.53
N ALA A 239 1.83 2.45 2.44
CA ALA A 239 2.79 1.72 1.61
C ALA A 239 3.84 2.61 0.95
N VAL A 240 3.45 3.80 0.49
CA VAL A 240 4.40 4.79 -0.04
C VAL A 240 5.34 5.28 1.06
N LEU A 241 4.84 5.63 2.24
CA LEU A 241 5.69 6.09 3.36
C LEU A 241 6.68 5.00 3.79
N VAL A 242 6.23 3.75 3.92
CA VAL A 242 7.06 2.61 4.34
C VAL A 242 8.15 2.28 3.33
N ASN A 243 7.82 2.30 2.05
CA ASN A 243 8.74 1.84 1.02
C ASN A 243 9.59 2.95 0.41
N MET A 244 9.09 4.19 0.38
CA MET A 244 9.69 5.25 -0.42
C MET A 244 10.38 6.35 0.36
N LYS A 245 9.86 6.74 1.52
CA LYS A 245 10.39 7.87 2.30
C LYS A 245 11.79 7.54 2.85
N GLY A 246 12.78 8.40 2.62
CA GLY A 246 14.15 8.20 3.12
C GLY A 246 14.71 6.84 2.68
N ASP A 247 15.33 6.09 3.59
CA ASP A 247 15.80 4.71 3.31
C ASP A 247 14.70 3.64 3.35
N GLY A 248 13.46 4.04 3.66
CA GLY A 248 12.35 3.13 3.93
C GLY A 248 12.37 2.63 5.38
N GLU A 249 11.24 2.10 5.84
CA GLU A 249 11.14 1.55 7.19
C GLU A 249 11.80 0.16 7.26
N PRO A 250 12.45 -0.19 8.38
CA PRO A 250 13.12 -1.47 8.54
C PRO A 250 12.14 -2.64 8.46
N PHE A 251 12.60 -3.79 7.93
CA PHE A 251 11.86 -5.04 8.07
C PHE A 251 11.92 -5.53 9.53
N PHE A 252 10.76 -5.84 10.10
CA PHE A 252 10.68 -6.56 11.36
C PHE A 252 10.50 -8.05 11.08
N ASP A 253 11.62 -8.77 10.96
CA ASP A 253 11.60 -10.22 10.86
C ASP A 253 11.30 -10.81 12.25
N ILE A 254 10.17 -11.50 12.40
CA ILE A 254 9.68 -11.99 13.71
C ILE A 254 10.44 -13.26 14.16
N PHE A 255 11.49 -13.67 13.44
CA PHE A 255 12.29 -14.85 13.78
C PHE A 255 13.62 -14.52 14.46
N SER A 256 13.83 -13.29 14.93
CA SER A 256 15.07 -12.95 15.66
C SER A 256 15.05 -13.28 17.17
N GLU A 257 14.02 -13.94 17.67
CA GLU A 257 13.98 -14.49 19.03
C GLU A 257 13.80 -16.02 18.98
N SER A 258 14.91 -16.73 18.78
CA SER A 258 15.07 -18.13 19.19
C SER A 258 16.49 -18.37 19.67
#